data_AF-A0A7Z1MIY7-F1
#
_entry.id   AF-A0A7Z1MIY7-F1
#
_cell.length_a   1.000
_cell.length_b   1.000
_cell.length_c   1.000
_cell.angle_alpha   90.00
_cell.angle_beta   90.00
_cell.angle_gamma   90.00
#
_symmetry.space_group_name_H-M   'P 1'
#
loop_
_entity.id
_entity.type
_entity.pdbx_description
1 polymer ?
#
loop_
_entity_poly.entity_id
_entity_poly.type
_entity_poly.pdbx_seq_one_letter_code
_entity_poly.pdbx_strand_id
1 'polypeptide(L)'
;MAQRHSTPTLSKLTTSDQRFAAGDESSPKNDISLSEAQIGFIQLIDRKSKQVIAQREGSNNEASFKYLKTNVWNMSKDVAMQFVMQTDHVHPNKFFSAVLKHSLVKVYHNQLTNNEPVGVSPSWEGTADSVDENETIINSEQWDAFDSEGHWIGTSEF
;
A
#
# COMPACT_ATOMS: atom_id res chain seq x y z
N MET A 1 -41.78 -54.93 7.80
CA MET A 1 -42.66 -55.66 6.86
C MET A 1 -42.50 -55.04 5.48
N ALA A 2 -42.31 -55.87 4.46
CA ALA A 2 -42.35 -55.53 3.03
C ALA A 2 -43.79 -55.09 2.62
N GLN A 3 -44.13 -54.48 1.48
CA GLN A 3 -43.84 -54.74 0.05
C GLN A 3 -44.24 -53.46 -0.75
N ARG A 4 -43.53 -53.02 -1.79
CA ARG A 4 -43.47 -53.52 -3.19
C ARG A 4 -44.81 -53.52 -3.94
N HIS A 5 -44.93 -52.63 -4.92
CA HIS A 5 -45.63 -52.79 -6.21
C HIS A 5 -44.94 -51.85 -7.21
N SER A 6 -44.76 -52.06 -8.52
CA SER A 6 -44.61 -53.20 -9.43
C SER A 6 -44.02 -52.57 -10.71
N THR A 7 -43.09 -53.25 -11.39
CA THR A 7 -42.67 -52.98 -12.79
C THR A 7 -43.23 -54.12 -13.66
N PRO A 8 -43.02 -54.22 -15.00
CA PRO A 8 -42.61 -53.25 -16.04
C PRO A 8 -43.45 -53.37 -17.34
N THR A 9 -43.26 -52.47 -18.33
CA THR A 9 -43.31 -52.91 -19.74
C THR A 9 -42.31 -52.12 -20.59
N LEU A 10 -41.49 -52.88 -21.32
CA LEU A 10 -40.34 -52.50 -22.11
C LEU A 10 -40.72 -52.65 -23.59
N SER A 11 -40.44 -51.63 -24.42
CA SER A 11 -40.42 -51.85 -25.87
C SER A 11 -39.56 -50.82 -26.63
N LYS A 12 -38.42 -51.37 -27.06
CA LYS A 12 -37.76 -51.27 -28.37
C LYS A 12 -36.89 -50.05 -28.71
N LEU A 13 -35.59 -50.38 -28.72
CA LEU A 13 -34.50 -49.78 -29.47
C LEU A 13 -34.86 -49.56 -30.94
N THR A 14 -34.40 -48.43 -31.47
CA THR A 14 -33.84 -48.35 -32.83
C THR A 14 -32.47 -47.69 -32.72
N THR A 15 -31.43 -48.48 -32.90
CA THR A 15 -30.05 -48.07 -33.18
C THR A 15 -29.97 -47.51 -34.60
N SER A 16 -29.31 -46.37 -34.78
CA SER A 16 -28.77 -45.96 -36.09
C SER A 16 -27.47 -45.20 -35.90
N ASP A 17 -26.54 -45.50 -36.81
CA ASP A 17 -25.10 -45.35 -36.75
C ASP A 17 -24.51 -43.93 -36.68
N GLN A 18 -23.37 -43.89 -35.98
CA GLN A 18 -22.12 -43.17 -36.24
C GLN A 18 -22.16 -41.84 -37.01
N ARG A 19 -21.62 -40.80 -36.36
CA ARG A 19 -20.59 -39.90 -36.91
C ARG A 19 -19.80 -39.26 -35.76
N PHE A 20 -18.50 -39.54 -35.71
CA PHE A 20 -17.55 -38.79 -34.90
C PHE A 20 -17.45 -37.36 -35.45
N ALA A 21 -17.72 -36.38 -34.60
CA ALA A 21 -17.33 -34.98 -34.83
C ALA A 21 -16.96 -34.38 -33.47
N ALA A 22 -15.76 -33.80 -33.44
CA ALA A 22 -15.16 -33.15 -32.29
C ALA A 22 -15.96 -31.93 -31.79
N GLY A 23 -15.76 -31.60 -30.51
CA GLY A 23 -16.07 -30.27 -29.97
C GLY A 23 -17.13 -30.28 -28.87
N ASP A 24 -16.69 -30.46 -27.63
CA ASP A 24 -16.86 -29.45 -26.57
C ASP A 24 -16.44 -30.09 -25.25
N GLU A 25 -15.13 -30.07 -24.98
CA GLU A 25 -14.66 -30.08 -23.61
C GLU A 25 -15.19 -28.80 -22.96
N SER A 26 -16.25 -28.95 -22.16
CA SER A 26 -16.71 -27.92 -21.24
C SER A 26 -15.62 -27.71 -20.18
N SER A 27 -14.63 -26.91 -20.54
CA SER A 27 -13.71 -26.32 -19.58
C SER A 27 -14.52 -25.35 -18.72
N PRO A 28 -14.41 -25.40 -17.38
CA PRO A 28 -14.97 -24.35 -16.56
C PRO A 28 -14.24 -23.06 -16.95
N LYS A 29 -14.97 -22.16 -17.62
CA LYS A 29 -14.62 -20.73 -17.61
C LYS A 29 -14.76 -20.29 -16.16
N ASN A 30 -13.70 -20.47 -15.39
CA ASN A 30 -13.40 -19.53 -14.33
C ASN A 30 -13.08 -18.22 -15.04
N ASP A 31 -14.14 -17.46 -15.34
CA ASP A 31 -14.06 -16.01 -15.48
C ASP A 31 -13.51 -15.52 -14.13
N ILE A 32 -12.19 -15.45 -14.03
CA ILE A 32 -11.54 -14.65 -13.01
C ILE A 32 -11.81 -13.23 -13.46
N SER A 33 -12.98 -12.72 -13.05
CA SER A 33 -13.32 -11.32 -13.06
C SER A 33 -12.08 -10.51 -12.74
N LEU A 34 -11.74 -9.59 -13.64
CA LEU A 34 -10.68 -8.57 -13.53
C LEU A 34 -10.28 -8.35 -12.07
N SER A 35 -9.11 -8.87 -11.69
CA SER A 35 -8.59 -8.81 -10.33
C SER A 35 -8.74 -7.40 -9.77
N GLU A 36 -9.51 -7.24 -8.69
CA GLU A 36 -9.65 -5.96 -8.00
C GLU A 36 -8.26 -5.37 -7.77
N ALA A 37 -8.09 -4.09 -8.14
CA ALA A 37 -6.80 -3.43 -8.02
C ALA A 37 -6.35 -3.48 -6.55
N GLN A 38 -5.27 -4.21 -6.28
CA GLN A 38 -4.74 -4.39 -4.94
C GLN A 38 -4.40 -3.02 -4.34
N ILE A 39 -5.00 -2.71 -3.18
CA ILE A 39 -4.72 -1.49 -2.42
C ILE A 39 -3.57 -1.77 -1.47
N GLY A 40 -2.61 -0.86 -1.43
CA GLY A 40 -1.44 -0.93 -0.57
C GLY A 40 -0.66 0.37 -0.67
N PHE A 41 0.65 0.26 -0.76
CA PHE A 41 1.55 1.39 -0.79
C PHE A 41 2.45 1.33 -2.01
N ILE A 42 2.59 2.48 -2.67
CA ILE A 42 3.63 2.68 -3.66
C ILE A 42 4.79 3.37 -2.94
N GLN A 43 5.99 2.83 -3.09
CA GLN A 43 7.22 3.29 -2.46
C GLN A 43 8.19 3.81 -3.50
N LEU A 44 8.88 4.91 -3.19
CA LEU A 44 10.06 5.39 -3.91
C LEU A 44 11.30 4.95 -3.13
N ILE A 45 12.20 4.24 -3.80
CA ILE A 45 13.33 3.56 -3.17
C ILE A 45 14.63 4.03 -3.81
N ASP A 46 15.62 4.32 -2.98
CA ASP A 46 16.99 4.51 -3.44
C ASP A 46 17.58 3.18 -3.92
N ARG A 47 18.02 3.11 -5.19
CA ARG A 47 18.52 1.86 -5.77
C ARG A 47 19.80 1.39 -5.10
N LYS A 48 20.62 2.30 -4.57
CA LYS A 48 21.93 2.00 -3.99
C LYS A 48 21.80 1.47 -2.56
N SER A 49 21.16 2.22 -1.67
CA SER A 49 21.00 1.90 -0.25
C SER A 49 19.80 1.00 0.05
N LYS A 50 18.86 0.87 -0.91
CA LYS A 50 17.58 0.17 -0.73
C LYS A 50 16.64 0.81 0.29
N GLN A 51 16.92 2.05 0.72
CA GLN A 51 16.05 2.77 1.65
C GLN A 51 14.79 3.29 0.95
N VAL A 52 13.68 3.27 1.68
CA VAL A 52 12.42 3.89 1.25
C VAL A 52 12.52 5.39 1.50
N ILE A 53 12.58 6.17 0.42
CA ILE A 53 12.70 7.63 0.48
C ILE A 53 11.32 8.26 0.68
N ALA A 54 10.29 7.72 0.01
CA ALA A 54 8.94 8.25 0.09
C ALA A 54 7.93 7.12 -0.11
N GLN A 55 6.74 7.30 0.46
CA GLN A 55 5.63 6.37 0.31
C GLN A 55 4.29 7.11 0.18
N ARG A 56 3.38 6.55 -0.62
CA ARG A 56 1.98 6.98 -0.72
C ARG A 56 1.08 5.76 -0.82
N GLU A 57 -0.12 5.86 -0.26
CA GLU A 57 -1.17 4.89 -0.53
C GLU A 57 -1.54 4.90 -2.01
N GLY A 58 -1.84 3.72 -2.55
CA GLY A 58 -2.19 3.60 -3.96
C GLY A 58 -2.49 2.18 -4.37
N SER A 59 -2.93 2.03 -5.62
CA SER A 59 -3.24 0.73 -6.21
C SER A 59 -2.06 0.20 -7.03
N ASN A 60 -1.93 -1.12 -7.13
CA ASN A 60 -0.96 -1.76 -8.01
C ASN A 60 -1.40 -1.72 -9.50
N ASN A 61 -1.50 -0.53 -10.08
CA ASN A 61 -1.86 -0.35 -11.49
C ASN A 61 -1.04 0.77 -12.14
N GLU A 62 -0.94 0.74 -13.46
CA GLU A 62 -0.12 1.69 -14.21
C GLU A 62 -0.53 3.16 -13.99
N ALA A 63 -1.82 3.43 -13.82
CA ALA A 63 -2.33 4.79 -13.62
C ALA A 63 -1.82 5.42 -12.32
N SER A 64 -1.84 4.68 -11.20
CA SER A 64 -1.32 5.15 -9.91
C SER A 64 0.18 5.40 -9.97
N PHE A 65 0.96 4.51 -10.59
CA PHE A 65 2.40 4.72 -10.79
C PHE A 65 2.69 5.93 -11.68
N LYS A 66 1.95 6.09 -12.78
CA LYS A 66 2.11 7.23 -13.70
C LYS A 66 1.80 8.54 -12.99
N TYR A 67 0.72 8.60 -12.21
CA TYR A 67 0.36 9.79 -11.45
C TYR A 67 1.50 10.24 -10.53
N LEU A 68 2.07 9.32 -9.74
CA LEU A 68 3.16 9.65 -8.82
C LEU A 68 4.42 10.10 -9.56
N LYS A 69 4.80 9.43 -10.65
CA LYS A 69 5.96 9.83 -11.49
C LYS A 69 5.82 11.21 -12.12
N THR A 70 4.60 11.60 -12.47
CA THR A 70 4.36 12.85 -13.21
C THR A 70 4.10 14.03 -12.28
N ASN A 71 3.44 13.81 -11.14
CA ASN A 71 2.90 14.91 -10.34
C ASN A 71 3.46 15.00 -8.92
N VAL A 72 4.08 13.95 -8.39
CA VAL A 72 4.44 13.88 -6.97
C VAL A 72 5.93 13.71 -6.75
N TRP A 73 6.56 12.81 -7.50
CA TRP A 73 7.97 12.45 -7.29
C TRP A 73 8.85 12.82 -8.46
N ASN A 74 9.99 13.43 -8.15
CA ASN A 74 11.05 13.67 -9.13
C ASN A 74 11.81 12.36 -9.40
N MET A 75 11.64 11.81 -10.59
CA MET A 75 12.25 10.54 -10.98
C MET A 75 13.67 10.75 -11.51
N SER A 76 14.66 10.12 -10.86
CA SER A 76 16.03 10.01 -11.36
C SER A 76 16.38 8.56 -11.72
N LYS A 77 17.57 8.33 -12.28
CA LYS A 77 18.08 6.98 -12.55
C LYS A 77 18.41 6.20 -11.28
N ASP A 78 18.62 6.91 -10.16
CA ASP A 78 19.04 6.34 -8.89
C ASP A 78 17.87 5.88 -8.03
N VAL A 79 16.64 6.23 -8.41
CA VAL A 79 15.43 5.81 -7.70
C VAL A 79 14.62 4.77 -8.48
N ALA A 80 13.83 3.99 -7.77
CA ALA A 80 12.88 3.04 -8.32
C ALA A 80 11.55 3.14 -7.58
N MET A 81 10.46 2.82 -8.26
CA MET A 81 9.16 2.66 -7.61
C MET A 81 8.82 1.19 -7.50
N GLN A 82 8.19 0.81 -6.39
CA GLN A 82 7.62 -0.51 -6.20
C GLN A 82 6.26 -0.41 -5.49
N PHE A 83 5.44 -1.44 -5.64
CA PHE A 83 4.22 -1.60 -4.87
C PHE A 83 4.42 -2.66 -3.78
N VAL A 84 3.91 -2.40 -2.59
CA VAL A 84 3.87 -3.34 -1.47
C VAL A 84 2.48 -3.32 -0.83
N MET A 85 1.98 -4.50 -0.44
CA MET A 85 0.68 -4.62 0.25
C MET A 85 0.74 -4.05 1.68
N GLN A 86 1.89 -4.21 2.32
CA GLN A 86 2.14 -3.82 3.70
C GLN A 86 3.53 -3.21 3.82
N THR A 87 3.68 -2.36 4.82
CA THR A 87 4.89 -1.58 5.05
C THR A 87 5.00 -1.24 6.54
N ASP A 88 6.23 -1.25 7.02
CA ASP A 88 6.67 -0.75 8.31
C ASP A 88 7.01 0.74 8.28
N HIS A 89 6.87 1.40 7.12
CA HIS A 89 7.12 2.83 6.97
C HIS A 89 5.81 3.64 7.01
N VAL A 90 5.92 4.86 7.51
CA VAL A 90 4.94 5.93 7.37
C VAL A 90 5.61 7.12 6.69
N HIS A 91 4.80 7.97 6.08
CA HIS A 91 5.31 9.22 5.52
C HIS A 91 4.35 10.34 5.91
N PRO A 92 4.43 10.79 7.19
CA PRO A 92 3.58 11.85 7.71
C PRO A 92 3.66 13.10 6.84
N ASN A 93 2.62 13.91 6.90
CA ASN A 93 2.59 15.14 6.12
C ASN A 93 3.77 16.07 6.51
N LYS A 94 4.34 16.73 5.51
CA LYS A 94 5.51 17.63 5.64
C LYS A 94 6.81 17.02 6.17
N PHE A 95 6.88 15.70 6.32
CA PHE A 95 8.16 15.03 6.52
C PHE A 95 8.93 15.02 5.19
N PHE A 96 10.26 15.12 5.28
CA PHE A 96 11.14 15.15 4.10
C PHE A 96 11.27 13.77 3.45
N SER A 97 11.09 12.71 4.23
CA SER A 97 11.18 11.33 3.78
C SER A 97 10.26 10.42 4.57
N ALA A 98 10.00 9.24 4.03
CA ALA A 98 9.36 8.16 4.77
C ALA A 98 10.28 7.66 5.89
N VAL A 99 9.69 7.35 7.03
CA VAL A 99 10.39 6.87 8.23
C VAL A 99 9.73 5.59 8.75
N LEU A 100 10.44 4.81 9.56
CA LEU A 100 9.87 3.62 10.19
C LEU A 100 8.79 4.03 11.20
N LYS A 101 7.69 3.28 11.25
CA LYS A 101 6.54 3.52 12.15
C LYS A 101 6.96 3.73 13.61
N HIS A 102 7.88 2.90 14.07
CA HIS A 102 8.36 2.91 15.46
C HIS A 102 9.47 3.95 15.73
N SER A 103 9.92 4.70 14.72
CA SER A 103 10.97 5.70 14.92
C SER A 103 10.47 6.79 15.86
N LEU A 104 11.32 7.17 16.82
CA LEU A 104 11.03 8.29 17.71
C LEU A 104 11.05 9.59 16.92
N VAL A 105 10.04 10.42 17.14
CA VAL A 105 9.90 11.75 16.59
C VAL A 105 9.76 12.73 17.75
N LYS A 106 10.58 13.78 17.72
CA LYS A 106 10.52 14.92 18.64
C LYS A 106 10.10 16.16 17.86
N VAL A 107 9.09 16.86 18.32
CA VAL A 107 8.57 18.07 17.69
C VAL A 107 8.81 19.26 18.60
N TYR A 108 9.35 20.33 18.04
CA TYR A 108 9.62 21.58 18.73
C TYR A 108 8.83 22.72 18.09
N HIS A 109 8.16 23.53 18.90
CA HIS A 109 7.42 24.70 18.42
C HIS A 109 8.27 25.97 18.41
N ASN A 110 8.08 26.80 17.38
CA ASN A 110 8.76 28.09 17.15
C ASN A 110 10.29 27.99 17.11
N GLN A 111 10.83 26.88 16.60
CA GLN A 111 12.27 26.62 16.51
C GLN A 111 12.69 26.30 15.06
N LEU A 112 12.57 27.29 14.16
CA LEU A 112 12.98 27.22 12.75
C LEU A 112 14.50 27.09 12.57
N THR A 113 15.03 25.96 13.02
CA THR A 113 16.44 25.61 12.96
C THR A 113 16.60 24.24 12.33
N ASN A 114 17.65 24.10 11.52
CA ASN A 114 17.99 22.82 10.90
C ASN A 114 18.72 21.88 11.88
N ASN A 115 18.95 22.31 13.13
CA ASN A 115 19.58 21.55 14.19
C ASN A 115 18.65 21.43 15.40
N GLU A 116 18.62 20.25 16.03
CA GLU A 116 17.80 20.00 17.22
C GLU A 116 18.15 21.01 18.34
N PRO A 117 17.16 21.66 18.97
CA PRO A 117 17.40 22.60 20.07
C PRO A 117 18.06 21.94 21.30
N VAL A 118 19.14 22.55 21.79
CA VAL A 118 19.86 22.05 22.98
C VAL A 118 19.25 22.64 24.26
N GLY A 119 18.92 21.79 25.24
CA GLY A 119 18.42 22.21 26.55
C GLY A 119 16.95 22.62 26.56
N VAL A 120 16.21 22.34 25.49
CA VAL A 120 14.77 22.57 25.37
C VAL A 120 14.07 21.22 25.29
N SER A 121 12.95 21.06 25.97
CA SER A 121 12.12 19.85 25.85
C SER A 121 11.21 19.95 24.63
N PRO A 122 10.98 18.84 23.91
CA PRO A 122 10.05 18.85 22.78
C PRO A 122 8.63 19.17 23.26
N SER A 123 7.88 19.90 22.43
CA SER A 123 6.46 20.16 22.63
C SER A 123 5.63 18.89 22.52
N TRP A 124 6.09 17.95 21.70
CA TRP A 124 5.49 16.63 21.53
C TRP A 124 6.58 15.61 21.20
N GLU A 125 6.45 14.41 21.76
CA GLU A 125 7.34 13.29 21.52
C GLU A 125 6.51 12.00 21.41
N GLY A 126 6.79 11.21 20.38
CA GLY A 126 6.04 9.99 20.09
C GLY A 126 6.66 9.19 18.96
N THR A 127 5.97 8.13 18.53
CA THR A 127 6.37 7.33 17.37
C THR A 127 5.88 7.97 16.07
N ALA A 128 6.60 7.74 14.97
CA ALA A 128 6.24 8.31 13.68
C ALA A 128 4.82 7.93 13.21
N ASP A 129 4.34 6.74 13.56
CA ASP A 129 2.96 6.31 13.24
C ASP A 129 1.87 7.04 14.04
N SER A 130 2.23 7.68 15.15
CA SER A 130 1.31 8.46 15.98
C SER A 130 1.24 9.94 15.59
N VAL A 131 2.07 10.39 14.64
CA VAL A 131 2.13 11.81 14.21
C VAL A 131 0.78 12.28 13.68
N ASP A 132 0.18 11.52 12.76
CA ASP A 132 -1.07 11.89 12.11
C ASP A 132 -2.24 11.98 13.12
N GLU A 133 -2.23 11.12 14.15
CA GLU A 133 -3.22 11.15 15.24
C GLU A 133 -3.07 12.37 16.16
N ASN A 134 -1.88 12.97 16.20
CA ASN A 134 -1.53 14.10 17.06
C ASN A 134 -1.37 15.40 16.28
N GLU A 135 -1.79 15.45 15.01
CA GLU A 135 -1.67 16.63 14.13
C GLU A 135 -2.23 17.90 14.77
N THR A 136 -3.29 17.83 15.57
CA THR A 136 -3.88 19.02 16.21
C THR A 136 -2.92 19.67 17.21
N ILE A 137 -2.14 18.87 17.93
CA ILE A 137 -1.14 19.35 18.90
C ILE A 137 0.12 19.79 18.15
N ILE A 138 0.55 19.01 17.17
CA ILE A 138 1.76 19.29 16.40
C ILE A 138 1.59 20.58 15.58
N ASN A 139 0.47 20.72 14.87
CA ASN A 139 0.17 21.88 14.01
C ASN A 139 -0.45 23.08 14.75
N SER A 140 -0.44 23.10 16.09
CA SER A 140 -0.95 24.25 16.84
C SER A 140 -0.11 25.51 16.63
N GLU A 141 1.18 25.32 16.35
CA GLU A 141 2.16 26.36 16.10
C GLU A 141 3.09 25.93 14.96
N GLN A 142 3.97 26.84 14.55
CA GLN A 142 5.06 26.51 13.66
C GLN A 142 5.98 25.49 14.33
N TRP A 143 6.33 24.41 13.63
CA TRP A 143 7.10 23.31 14.19
C TRP A 143 8.23 22.80 13.31
N ASP A 144 9.19 22.17 13.95
CA ASP A 144 10.27 21.37 13.37
C ASP A 144 10.34 20.01 14.07
N ALA A 145 10.51 18.95 13.27
CA ALA A 145 10.55 17.58 13.73
C ALA A 145 11.96 16.99 13.57
N PHE A 146 12.41 16.28 14.61
CA PHE A 146 13.71 15.62 14.66
C PHE A 146 13.56 14.15 15.04
N ASP A 147 14.49 13.31 14.58
CA ASP A 147 14.57 11.92 15.01
C ASP A 147 15.32 11.77 16.36
N SER A 148 15.51 10.54 16.82
CA SER A 148 16.25 10.25 18.05
C SER A 148 17.73 10.66 18.01
N GLU A 149 18.31 10.77 16.81
CA GLU A 149 19.71 11.13 16.58
C GLU A 149 19.88 12.65 16.37
N GLY A 150 18.78 13.41 16.34
CA GLY A 150 18.76 14.85 16.15
C GLY A 150 18.80 15.28 14.69
N HIS A 151 18.54 14.37 13.75
CA HIS A 151 18.38 14.73 12.34
C HIS A 151 17.04 15.42 12.14
N TRP A 152 17.05 16.50 11.36
CA TRP A 152 15.85 17.21 10.97
C TRP A 152 15.08 16.42 9.91
N ILE A 153 13.85 16.01 10.22
CA ILE A 153 13.05 15.07 9.42
C ILE A 153 11.75 15.67 8.88
N GLY A 154 11.36 16.85 9.34
CA GLY A 154 10.19 17.54 8.82
C GLY A 154 10.03 18.93 9.42
N THR A 155 9.19 19.75 8.78
CA THR A 155 8.89 21.10 9.25
C THR A 155 7.51 21.53 8.82
N SER A 156 6.89 22.43 9.58
CA SER A 156 5.64 23.08 9.21
C SER A 156 5.79 24.15 8.14
N GLU A 157 7.02 24.60 7.85
CA GLU A 157 7.26 25.54 6.76
C GLU A 157 7.16 24.83 5.41
N PHE A 158 6.66 25.58 4.41
CA PHE A 158 6.45 25.15 3.02
C PHE A 158 5.26 24.20 2.78
#